data_AF-A0A1G9IHL5-F1
#
_entry.id   AF-A0A1G9IHL5-F1
#
_cell.length_a   1.000
_cell.length_b   1.000
_cell.length_c   1.000
_cell.angle_alpha   90.00
_cell.angle_beta   90.00
_cell.angle_gamma   90.00
#
_symmetry.space_group_name_H-M   'P 1'
#
loop_
_entity.id
_entity.type
_entity.pdbx_description
1 polymer ?
#
loop_
_entity_poly.entity_id
_entity_poly.type
_entity_poly.pdbx_seq_one_letter_code
_entity_poly.pdbx_strand_id
1 'polypeptide(L)'
;MKCLTIRQPWATLITLGEKQFETRSWQTAYRGELAIHAGLGIDKSVCRQEPFKSALARHGFTVDNLPRGAIIATSRLAGCYEVTQADAAEGWPGGNELVFGDYAPGRYAWKLEDVTALARPIPAKGRLSFWEYPVLEGEQ
;
A
#
# COMPACT_ATOMS: atom_id res chain seq x y z
N MET A 1 -13.65 -11.06 0.87
CA MET A 1 -12.27 -10.79 1.32
C MET A 1 -12.17 -9.32 1.67
N LYS A 2 -11.45 -9.00 2.74
CA LYS A 2 -11.27 -7.62 3.16
C LYS A 2 -10.37 -6.90 2.14
N CYS A 3 -10.68 -5.63 1.87
CA CYS A 3 -9.98 -4.80 0.92
C CYS A 3 -9.69 -3.42 1.52
N LEU A 4 -8.55 -2.84 1.11
CA LEU A 4 -8.14 -1.50 1.49
C LEU A 4 -7.85 -0.67 0.25
N THR A 5 -8.50 0.49 0.16
CA THR A 5 -8.20 1.49 -0.86
C THR A 5 -6.95 2.27 -0.47
N ILE A 6 -5.95 2.29 -1.34
CA ILE A 6 -4.67 2.97 -1.14
C ILE A 6 -4.45 3.95 -2.29
N ARG A 7 -4.01 5.17 -1.97
CA ARG A 7 -3.73 6.21 -2.97
C ARG A 7 -2.47 5.84 -3.77
N GLN A 8 -2.39 6.28 -5.02
CA GLN A 8 -1.16 6.14 -5.81
C GLN A 8 -0.14 7.24 -5.47
N PRO A 9 1.17 6.93 -5.45
CA PRO A 9 1.82 5.70 -5.94
C PRO A 9 1.95 4.55 -4.93
N TRP A 10 1.52 4.73 -3.69
CA TRP A 10 1.76 3.77 -2.60
C TRP A 10 1.16 2.40 -2.85
N ALA A 11 -0.02 2.32 -3.48
CA ALA A 11 -0.64 1.04 -3.82
C ALA A 11 0.29 0.21 -4.70
N THR A 12 0.83 0.81 -5.76
CA THR A 12 1.79 0.15 -6.65
C THR A 12 3.11 -0.15 -5.96
N LEU A 13 3.65 0.75 -5.13
CA LEU A 13 4.90 0.47 -4.39
C LEU A 13 4.75 -0.74 -3.46
N ILE A 14 3.60 -0.91 -2.83
CA ILE A 14 3.31 -2.10 -2.02
C ILE A 14 3.27 -3.34 -2.92
N THR A 15 2.51 -3.29 -4.02
CA THR A 15 2.42 -4.39 -4.99
C THR A 15 3.78 -4.83 -5.55
N LEU A 16 4.72 -3.89 -5.72
CA LEU A 16 6.06 -4.14 -6.22
C LEU A 16 7.04 -4.64 -5.14
N GLY A 17 6.63 -4.68 -3.88
CA GLY A 17 7.51 -5.03 -2.76
C GLY A 17 8.51 -3.93 -2.37
N GLU A 18 8.44 -2.75 -3.00
CA GLU A 18 9.24 -1.57 -2.63
C GLU A 18 8.81 -0.98 -1.29
N LYS A 19 7.55 -1.22 -0.91
CA LYS A 19 6.94 -0.74 0.32
C LYS A 19 6.29 -1.89 1.09
N GLN A 20 6.62 -2.02 2.37
CA GLN A 20 6.15 -3.13 3.22
C GLN A 20 5.11 -2.71 4.26
N PHE A 21 5.07 -1.43 4.64
CA PHE A 21 4.14 -0.94 5.66
C PHE A 21 3.15 0.05 5.08
N GLU A 22 1.85 -0.22 5.19
CA GLU A 22 0.86 0.84 5.00
C GLU A 22 0.78 1.72 6.25
N THR A 23 0.77 3.05 6.11
CA THR A 23 0.70 3.97 7.27
C THR A 23 -0.67 4.60 7.40
N ARG A 24 -1.23 4.57 8.61
CA ARG A 24 -2.57 5.09 8.91
C ARG A 24 -2.59 5.86 10.22
N SER A 25 -3.57 6.75 10.37
CA SER A 25 -3.85 7.47 11.61
C SER A 25 -4.67 6.65 12.62
N TRP A 26 -4.94 5.38 12.32
CA TRP A 26 -5.79 4.53 13.13
C TRP A 26 -5.26 3.10 13.16
N GLN A 27 -5.46 2.44 14.30
CA GLN A 27 -5.06 1.06 14.54
C GLN A 27 -6.11 0.06 14.08
N THR A 28 -5.68 -1.17 13.82
CA THR A 28 -6.61 -2.28 13.63
C THR A 28 -6.15 -3.56 14.30
N ALA A 29 -7.11 -4.29 14.87
CA ALA A 29 -6.91 -5.66 15.37
C ALA A 29 -7.02 -6.72 14.26
N TYR A 30 -7.47 -6.36 13.05
CA TYR A 30 -7.62 -7.30 11.96
C TYR A 30 -6.26 -7.88 11.54
N ARG A 31 -6.19 -9.19 11.35
CA ARG A 31 -5.07 -9.91 10.76
C ARG A 31 -5.61 -10.95 9.80
N GLY A 32 -5.01 -11.09 8.63
CA GLY A 32 -5.50 -11.99 7.59
C GLY A 32 -5.40 -11.38 6.19
N GLU A 33 -6.07 -12.03 5.25
CA GLU A 33 -6.04 -11.66 3.84
C GLU A 33 -6.56 -10.25 3.57
N LEU A 34 -5.85 -9.53 2.71
CA LEU A 34 -6.17 -8.17 2.35
C LEU A 34 -5.94 -7.95 0.85
N ALA A 35 -7.00 -7.59 0.14
CA ALA A 35 -6.90 -7.06 -1.21
C ALA A 35 -6.43 -5.60 -1.18
N ILE A 36 -5.50 -5.26 -2.06
CA ILE A 36 -4.98 -3.90 -2.27
C ILE A 36 -5.72 -3.30 -3.46
N HIS A 37 -6.51 -2.27 -3.20
CA HIS A 37 -7.18 -1.48 -4.23
C HIS A 37 -6.43 -0.18 -4.48
N ALA A 38 -6.05 0.07 -5.72
CA ALA A 38 -5.49 1.35 -6.14
C ALA A 38 -6.63 2.36 -6.33
N GLY A 39 -6.64 3.40 -5.50
CA GLY A 39 -7.60 4.51 -5.59
C GLY A 39 -7.49 5.28 -6.91
N LEU A 40 -8.48 6.13 -7.20
CA LEU A 40 -8.51 6.95 -8.42
C LEU A 40 -7.50 8.11 -8.40
N GLY A 41 -7.12 8.57 -7.21
CA GLY A 41 -6.22 9.70 -7.01
C GLY A 41 -4.75 9.28 -7.10
N ILE A 42 -3.98 10.06 -7.86
CA ILE A 42 -2.53 9.92 -8.02
C ILE A 42 -1.86 11.17 -7.47
N ASP A 43 -0.89 10.99 -6.58
CA ASP A 43 0.02 12.07 -6.19
C ASP A 43 1.13 12.26 -7.24
N LYS A 44 0.82 13.04 -8.29
CA LYS A 44 1.76 13.24 -9.40
C LYS A 44 3.05 13.94 -8.99
N SER A 45 3.03 14.74 -7.93
CA SER A 45 4.22 15.40 -7.41
C SER A 45 5.15 14.37 -6.80
N VAL A 46 4.63 13.53 -5.90
CA VAL A 46 5.38 12.46 -5.25
C VAL A 46 5.94 11.47 -6.27
N CYS A 47 5.17 11.08 -7.30
CA CYS A 47 5.64 10.17 -8.35
C CYS A 47 6.90 10.66 -9.10
N ARG A 48 7.19 11.96 -9.08
CA ARG A 48 8.33 12.58 -9.78
C ARG A 48 9.54 12.84 -8.87
N GLN A 49 9.42 12.60 -7.58
CA GLN A 49 10.48 12.80 -6.59
C GLN A 49 11.22 11.50 -6.32
N GLU A 50 12.51 11.59 -5.97
CA GLU A 50 13.23 10.42 -5.47
C GLU A 50 12.88 10.14 -4.00
N PRO A 51 12.83 8.88 -3.55
CA PRO A 51 13.14 7.66 -4.31
C PRO A 51 11.94 7.09 -5.10
N PHE A 52 10.76 7.72 -5.08
CA PHE A 52 9.55 7.21 -5.73
C PHE A 52 9.72 7.04 -7.24
N LYS A 53 10.34 8.02 -7.91
CA LYS A 53 10.54 8.00 -9.36
C LYS A 53 11.39 6.81 -9.78
N SER A 54 12.57 6.63 -9.19
CA SER A 54 13.45 5.50 -9.52
C SER A 54 12.85 4.15 -9.12
N ALA A 55 12.17 4.08 -7.96
CA ALA A 55 11.48 2.87 -7.53
C ALA A 55 10.41 2.43 -8.51
N LEU A 56 9.55 3.34 -8.98
CA LEU A 56 8.54 3.04 -10.00
C LEU A 56 9.18 2.69 -11.35
N ALA A 57 10.16 3.47 -11.80
CA ALA A 57 10.77 3.30 -13.12
C ALA A 57 11.49 1.95 -13.27
N ARG A 58 12.08 1.41 -12.19
CA ARG A 58 12.73 0.09 -12.18
C ARG A 58 11.77 -1.04 -12.58
N HIS A 59 10.49 -0.85 -12.33
CA HIS A 59 9.42 -1.80 -12.64
C HIS A 59 8.59 -1.38 -13.86
N GLY A 60 9.07 -0.41 -14.64
CA GLY A 60 8.38 0.07 -15.85
C GLY A 60 7.19 1.00 -15.58
N PHE A 61 7.00 1.47 -14.33
CA PHE A 61 5.93 2.39 -13.99
C PHE A 61 6.35 3.85 -14.09
N THR A 62 5.42 4.68 -14.57
CA THR A 62 5.48 6.13 -14.62
C THR A 62 4.19 6.69 -14.03
N VAL A 63 4.15 7.99 -13.77
CA VAL A 63 2.94 8.67 -13.28
C VAL A 63 1.71 8.49 -14.19
N ASP A 64 1.92 8.16 -15.47
CA ASP A 64 0.86 8.09 -16.48
C ASP A 64 0.31 6.66 -16.69
N ASN A 65 1.00 5.63 -16.19
CA ASN A 65 0.58 4.22 -16.37
C ASN A 65 0.25 3.50 -15.05
N LEU A 66 0.22 4.22 -13.92
CA LEU A 66 -0.18 3.64 -12.64
C LEU A 66 -1.64 3.12 -12.70
N PRO A 67 -1.90 1.87 -12.26
CA PRO A 67 -3.25 1.35 -12.23
C PRO A 67 -4.12 2.14 -11.25
N ARG A 68 -5.41 2.27 -11.55
CA ARG A 68 -6.34 3.05 -10.73
C ARG A 68 -7.75 2.49 -10.80
N GLY A 69 -8.52 2.68 -9.72
CA GLY A 69 -9.90 2.20 -9.64
C GLY A 69 -10.03 0.68 -9.72
N ALA A 70 -9.00 -0.06 -9.29
CA ALA A 70 -8.96 -1.51 -9.41
C ALA A 70 -8.21 -2.16 -8.23
N ILE A 71 -8.56 -3.40 -7.94
CA ILE A 71 -7.77 -4.28 -7.09
C ILE A 71 -6.57 -4.76 -7.92
N ILE A 72 -5.36 -4.61 -7.39
CA ILE A 72 -4.11 -4.85 -8.12
C ILE A 72 -3.23 -5.92 -7.47
N ALA A 73 -3.49 -6.27 -6.22
CA ALA A 73 -2.75 -7.28 -5.49
C ALA A 73 -3.59 -7.86 -4.35
N THR A 74 -3.19 -9.04 -3.90
CA THR A 74 -3.53 -9.59 -2.59
C THR A 74 -2.32 -9.53 -1.67
N SER A 75 -2.57 -9.60 -0.37
CA SER A 75 -1.55 -9.53 0.68
C SER A 75 -2.13 -10.13 1.96
N ARG A 76 -1.31 -10.21 3.01
CA ARG A 76 -1.75 -10.50 4.38
C ARG A 76 -1.37 -9.36 5.29
N LEU A 77 -2.34 -8.84 6.05
CA LEU A 77 -2.07 -7.91 7.14
C LEU A 77 -1.54 -8.70 8.34
N ALA A 78 -0.22 -8.67 8.55
CA ALA A 78 0.49 -9.45 9.54
C ALA A 78 0.65 -8.71 10.88
N GLY A 79 0.76 -7.38 10.83
CA GLY A 79 1.05 -6.56 12.00
C GLY A 79 0.46 -5.15 11.88
N CYS A 80 0.28 -4.50 13.03
CA CYS A 80 -0.10 -3.10 13.14
C CYS A 80 0.64 -2.55 14.36
N TYR A 81 1.65 -1.73 14.11
CA TYR A 81 2.57 -1.21 15.12
C TYR A 81 2.35 0.28 15.28
N GLU A 82 2.19 0.75 16.50
CA GLU A 82 2.24 2.18 16.79
C GLU A 82 3.67 2.68 16.60
N VAL A 83 3.84 3.79 15.89
CA VAL A 83 5.14 4.44 15.77
C VAL A 83 5.37 5.28 17.01
N THR A 84 6.40 4.93 17.78
CA THR A 84 6.77 5.63 19.00
C THR A 84 7.74 6.78 18.72
N GLN A 85 7.98 7.61 19.74
CA GLN A 85 9.02 8.64 19.68
C GLN A 85 10.42 8.04 19.50
N ALA A 86 10.68 6.87 20.10
CA ALA A 86 11.95 6.17 19.97
C ALA A 86 12.16 5.68 18.53
N ASP A 87 11.13 5.03 17.94
CA ASP A 87 11.18 4.57 16.55
C ASP A 87 11.49 5.72 15.58
N ALA A 88 10.80 6.85 15.74
CA ALA A 88 11.00 8.03 14.91
C ALA A 88 12.41 8.63 15.09
N ALA A 89 12.93 8.68 16.33
CA ALA A 89 14.27 9.17 16.62
C ALA A 89 15.37 8.28 16.04
N GLU A 90 15.12 6.97 15.97
CA GLU A 90 16.02 5.98 15.36
C GLU A 90 15.93 5.95 13.82
N GLY A 91 14.97 6.69 13.23
CA GLY A 91 14.72 6.66 11.79
C GLY A 91 14.15 5.32 11.33
N TRP A 92 13.34 4.68 12.17
CA TRP A 92 12.64 3.45 11.82
C TRP A 92 11.29 3.75 11.15
N PRO A 93 10.93 3.02 10.07
CA PRO A 93 11.75 2.06 9.34
C PRO A 93 12.85 2.75 8.52
N GLY A 94 13.98 2.10 8.27
CA GLY A 94 15.08 2.69 7.52
C GLY A 94 14.89 2.72 6.00
N GLY A 95 15.79 3.42 5.30
CA GLY A 95 15.89 3.43 3.84
C GLY A 95 14.70 4.10 3.13
N ASN A 96 14.36 3.62 1.94
CA ASN A 96 13.24 4.17 1.16
C ASN A 96 11.89 3.98 1.86
N GLU A 97 11.75 2.95 2.71
CA GLU A 97 10.51 2.69 3.44
C GLU A 97 10.10 3.90 4.28
N LEU A 98 11.06 4.56 4.96
CA LEU A 98 10.83 5.77 5.75
C LEU A 98 10.15 6.86 4.91
N VAL A 99 10.66 7.07 3.70
CA VAL A 99 10.20 8.11 2.78
C VAL A 99 8.86 7.74 2.14
N PHE A 100 8.57 6.44 2.02
CA PHE A 100 7.34 5.93 1.44
C PHE A 100 6.14 5.98 2.39
N GLY A 101 6.26 6.47 3.62
CA GLY A 101 5.14 6.53 4.56
C GLY A 101 5.21 7.75 5.48
N ASP A 102 4.17 7.89 6.29
CA ASP A 102 4.16 8.85 7.40
C ASP A 102 4.29 8.08 8.71
N TYR A 103 5.53 8.05 9.22
CA TYR A 103 5.95 7.44 10.48
C TYR A 103 6.11 8.49 11.58
N ALA A 104 5.33 9.57 11.55
CA ALA A 104 5.26 10.45 12.71
C ALA A 104 4.76 9.68 13.95
N PRO A 105 5.25 10.00 15.17
CA PRO A 105 4.76 9.38 16.39
C PRO A 105 3.23 9.44 16.52
N GLY A 106 2.62 8.34 16.97
CA GLY A 106 1.15 8.18 17.06
C GLY A 106 0.48 7.74 15.75
N ARG A 107 1.24 7.55 14.67
CA ARG A 107 0.79 6.84 13.45
C ARG A 107 0.91 5.34 13.66
N TYR A 108 0.24 4.58 12.79
CA TYR A 108 0.29 3.11 12.80
C TYR A 108 0.87 2.58 11.50
N ALA A 109 1.94 1.78 11.61
CA ALA A 109 2.56 1.05 10.52
C ALA A 109 1.97 -0.36 10.42
N TRP A 110 1.23 -0.61 9.35
CA TRP A 110 0.55 -1.86 9.07
C TRP A 110 1.43 -2.74 8.20
N LYS A 111 1.98 -3.81 8.77
CA LYS A 111 2.87 -4.73 8.06
C LYS A 111 2.07 -5.59 7.10
N LEU A 112 2.37 -5.45 5.82
CA LEU A 112 1.83 -6.27 4.75
C LEU A 112 2.88 -7.31 4.35
N GLU A 113 2.46 -8.57 4.31
CA GLU A 113 3.27 -9.72 3.91
C GLU A 113 2.57 -10.47 2.78
N ASP A 114 3.28 -11.42 2.17
CA ASP A 114 2.72 -12.31 1.14
C ASP A 114 2.05 -11.53 -0.02
N VAL A 115 2.62 -10.37 -0.37
CA VAL A 115 2.07 -9.49 -1.39
C VAL A 115 2.23 -10.16 -2.76
N THR A 116 1.10 -10.42 -3.42
CA THR A 116 1.04 -11.04 -4.74
C THR A 116 0.29 -10.13 -5.70
N ALA A 117 0.97 -9.64 -6.73
CA ALA A 117 0.34 -8.86 -7.80
C ALA A 117 -0.65 -9.73 -8.57
N LEU A 118 -1.82 -9.17 -8.90
CA LEU A 118 -2.78 -9.85 -9.77
C LEU A 118 -2.31 -9.79 -11.22
N ALA A 119 -2.46 -10.89 -11.96
CA ALA A 119 -2.13 -10.94 -13.38
C ALA A 119 -2.94 -9.91 -14.20
N ARG A 120 -4.18 -9.64 -13.79
CA ARG A 120 -5.04 -8.59 -14.34
C ARG A 120 -5.70 -7.80 -13.21
N PRO A 121 -5.64 -6.45 -13.23
CA PRO A 121 -6.38 -5.64 -12.26
C PRO A 121 -7.88 -5.88 -12.35
N ILE A 122 -8.54 -5.96 -11.20
CA ILE A 122 -10.00 -6.18 -11.11
C ILE A 122 -10.69 -4.83 -10.85
N PRO A 123 -11.47 -4.27 -11.81
CA PRO A 123 -12.14 -3.00 -11.62
C PRO A 123 -13.10 -3.02 -10.42
N ALA A 124 -12.96 -2.05 -9.51
CA ALA A 124 -13.82 -1.95 -8.34
C ALA A 124 -13.93 -0.50 -7.85
N LYS A 125 -15.10 -0.15 -7.29
CA LYS A 125 -15.28 1.16 -6.65
C LYS A 125 -14.65 1.14 -5.25
N GLY A 126 -13.58 1.91 -5.08
CA GLY A 126 -12.91 2.07 -3.80
C GLY A 126 -13.83 2.67 -2.73
N ARG A 127 -13.58 2.32 -1.47
CA ARG A 127 -14.29 2.79 -0.29
C ARG A 127 -13.33 3.20 0.81
N LEU A 128 -13.80 4.04 1.73
CA LEU A 128 -13.07 4.40 2.94
C LEU A 128 -13.03 3.23 3.91
N SER A 129 -12.02 3.22 4.78
CA SER A 129 -11.77 2.16 5.76
C SER A 129 -11.67 0.79 5.08
N PHE A 130 -11.77 -0.28 5.86
CA PHE A 130 -11.93 -1.61 5.29
C PHE A 130 -13.28 -1.79 4.63
N TRP A 131 -13.30 -2.52 3.53
CA TRP A 131 -14.52 -2.92 2.84
C TRP A 131 -14.39 -4.34 2.31
N GLU A 132 -15.52 -4.99 2.07
CA GLU A 132 -15.54 -6.37 1.57
C GLU A 132 -15.65 -6.38 0.04
N TYR A 133 -14.77 -7.15 -0.59
CA TYR A 133 -14.86 -7.52 -2.01
C TYR A 133 -15.27 -9.00 -2.12
N PRO A 134 -16.29 -9.35 -2.93
CA PRO A 134 -16.68 -10.74 -3.13
C PRO A 134 -15.54 -11.49 -3.82
N VAL A 135 -15.12 -12.60 -3.22
CA VAL A 135 -14.19 -13.52 -3.88
C VAL A 135 -15.01 -14.27 -4.92
N LEU A 136 -14.80 -13.98 -6.20
CA LEU A 136 -15.34 -14.82 -7.26
C LEU A 136 -14.45 -16.05 -7.34
N GLU A 137 -14.95 -17.19 -6.88
CA GLU A 137 -14.30 -18.48 -7.11
C GLU A 137 -14.20 -18.68 -8.64
N GLY A 138 -13.00 -18.54 -9.22
CA GLY A 138 -12.83 -18.86 -10.65
C GLY A 138 -11.64 -18.29 -11.40
N GLU A 139 -10.85 -17.36 -10.86
CA GLU A 139 -9.72 -16.76 -11.62
C GLU A 139 -8.40 -16.85 -10.86
N GLN A 140 -8.06 -18.07 -10.42
CA GLN A 140 -6.68 -18.47 -10.12
C GLN A 140 -5.97 -18.89 -11.41
#